data_AF-A0A2P6RI49-F1
#
_entry.id   AF-A0A2P6RI49-F1
#
_cell.length_a   1.000
_cell.length_b   1.000
_cell.length_c   1.000
_cell.angle_alpha   90.00
_cell.angle_beta   90.00
_cell.angle_gamma   90.00
#
_symmetry.space_group_name_H-M   'P 1'
#
loop_
_entity.id
_entity.type
_entity.pdbx_description
1 polymer ?
#
loop_
_entity_poly.entity_id
_entity_poly.type
_entity_poly.pdbx_seq_one_letter_code
_entity_poly.pdbx_strand_id
1 'polypeptide(L)'
;MFVNTNSLWDEIVEQMTKKIGCYSPSMNTLWRTGGFLTNSHSPKKFRSRRKKIVFGPTQPPDCLVVFDSERKSSVILEAHRLQIPIVSLVDSDMPIEYYNKITYPIPCNSSVQFVYLFCNLITKTFMLQQKKSGADSAEIETRCVGVFGVHQ
;
A
#
# COMPACT_ATOMS: atom_id res chain seq x y z
N MET A 1 1.90 -1.40 1.14
CA MET A 1 0.73 -1.32 2.02
C MET A 1 0.20 0.11 2.03
N PHE A 2 -1.11 0.29 1.86
CA PHE A 2 -1.76 1.60 1.96
C PHE A 2 -2.21 1.85 3.40
N VAL A 3 -2.14 3.10 3.87
CA VAL A 3 -2.61 3.52 5.19
C VAL A 3 -3.43 4.80 5.05
N ASN A 4 -4.65 4.76 5.57
CA ASN A 4 -5.55 5.90 5.62
C ASN A 4 -6.26 5.98 6.99
N THR A 5 -6.48 7.19 7.46
CA THR A 5 -7.28 7.52 8.66
C THR A 5 -8.44 8.43 8.37
N ASN A 6 -8.36 9.19 7.28
CA ASN A 6 -9.40 10.12 6.94
C ASN A 6 -10.57 9.35 6.35
N SER A 7 -11.69 9.33 7.07
CA SER A 7 -12.86 8.58 6.66
C SER A 7 -13.45 9.07 5.33
N LEU A 8 -13.18 10.33 4.97
CA LEU A 8 -13.62 10.93 3.71
C LEU A 8 -13.03 10.23 2.48
N TRP A 9 -11.87 9.59 2.62
CA TRP A 9 -11.18 8.93 1.51
C TRP A 9 -11.37 7.42 1.48
N ASP A 10 -12.11 6.87 2.44
CA ASP A 10 -12.28 5.43 2.63
C ASP A 10 -12.81 4.75 1.37
N GLU A 11 -13.88 5.28 0.78
CA GLU A 11 -14.52 4.72 -0.40
C GLU A 11 -13.56 4.72 -1.60
N ILE A 12 -12.81 5.81 -1.78
CA ILE A 12 -11.84 5.97 -2.86
C ILE A 12 -10.71 4.93 -2.72
N VAL A 13 -10.12 4.83 -1.53
CA VAL A 13 -9.03 3.89 -1.24
C VAL A 13 -9.52 2.45 -1.31
N GLU A 14 -10.76 2.18 -0.89
CA GLU A 14 -11.37 0.86 -0.99
C GLU A 14 -11.56 0.45 -2.46
N GLN A 15 -12.08 1.33 -3.32
CA GLN A 15 -12.21 1.05 -4.74
C GLN A 15 -10.85 0.82 -5.42
N MET A 16 -9.84 1.65 -5.11
CA MET A 16 -8.48 1.49 -5.60
C MET A 16 -7.90 0.12 -5.20
N THR A 17 -7.97 -0.24 -3.92
CA THR A 17 -7.39 -1.49 -3.41
C THR A 17 -8.09 -2.74 -3.94
N LYS A 18 -9.43 -2.71 -4.08
CA LYS A 18 -10.20 -3.77 -4.74
C LYS A 18 -9.78 -3.95 -6.19
N LYS A 19 -9.59 -2.84 -6.92
CA LYS A 19 -9.24 -2.88 -8.33
C LYS A 19 -7.81 -3.39 -8.55
N ILE A 20 -6.85 -2.92 -7.76
CA ILE A 20 -5.44 -3.35 -7.82
C ILE A 20 -5.26 -4.83 -7.43
N GLY A 21 -6.18 -5.40 -6.64
CA GLY A 21 -6.07 -6.77 -6.15
C GLY A 21 -5.22 -6.90 -4.88
N CYS A 22 -4.81 -5.78 -4.27
CA CYS A 22 -4.18 -5.76 -2.95
C CYS A 22 -5.17 -6.00 -1.79
N TYR A 23 -6.46 -6.18 -2.10
CA TYR A 23 -7.53 -6.46 -1.15
C TYR A 23 -7.70 -7.97 -0.96
N SER A 24 -7.38 -8.49 0.24
CA SER A 24 -7.80 -9.83 0.65
C SER A 24 -9.07 -9.70 1.51
N PRO A 25 -10.19 -10.36 1.15
CA PRO A 25 -11.44 -10.34 1.94
C PRO A 25 -11.26 -10.82 3.40
N SER A 26 -10.21 -11.61 3.66
CA SER A 26 -9.84 -12.08 5.01
C SER A 26 -9.05 -11.05 5.84
N MET A 27 -8.53 -10.01 5.17
CA MET A 27 -7.74 -8.90 5.70
C MET A 27 -8.57 -7.61 5.59
N ASN A 28 -9.71 -7.63 6.27
CA ASN A 28 -10.61 -6.48 6.35
C ASN A 28 -9.82 -5.25 6.82
N THR A 29 -9.75 -4.24 5.96
CA THR A 29 -9.34 -2.87 6.32
C THR A 29 -7.98 -2.74 7.02
N LEU A 30 -6.96 -3.49 6.58
CA LEU A 30 -5.58 -3.36 7.10
C LEU A 30 -5.01 -1.93 6.99
N TRP A 31 -5.48 -1.14 6.03
CA TRP A 31 -5.09 0.26 5.91
C TRP A 31 -5.65 1.14 7.03
N ARG A 32 -6.71 0.71 7.73
CA ARG A 32 -7.21 1.36 8.96
C ARG A 32 -6.57 0.83 10.23
N THR A 33 -6.03 -0.39 10.24
CA THR A 33 -5.41 -0.94 11.44
C THR A 33 -4.16 -0.12 11.76
N GLY A 34 -4.34 0.89 12.61
CA GLY A 34 -3.26 1.57 13.30
C GLY A 34 -2.66 0.54 14.25
N GLY A 35 -1.52 -0.03 13.87
CA GLY A 35 -0.93 -1.11 14.65
C GLY A 35 0.50 -1.42 14.23
N PHE A 36 1.44 -0.93 15.05
CA PHE A 36 2.79 -1.43 15.30
C PHE A 36 3.40 -2.32 14.21
N LEU A 37 4.04 -1.71 13.21
CA LEU A 37 4.90 -2.40 12.23
C LEU A 37 6.08 -3.09 12.95
N THR A 38 6.55 -2.50 14.04
CA THR A 38 7.67 -2.98 14.85
C THR A 38 7.32 -4.15 15.78
N ASN A 39 6.04 -4.36 16.09
CA ASN A 39 5.58 -5.47 16.93
C ASN A 39 4.96 -6.59 16.08
N SER A 40 5.73 -7.12 15.13
CA SER A 40 5.29 -8.19 14.22
C SER A 40 5.06 -9.54 14.93
N HIS A 41 5.75 -9.78 16.04
CA HIS A 41 5.70 -11.04 16.80
C HIS A 41 4.50 -11.14 17.77
N SER A 42 3.83 -10.03 18.08
CA SER A 42 2.63 -10.05 18.92
C SER A 42 1.46 -10.74 18.19
N PRO A 43 0.57 -11.46 18.90
CA PRO A 43 -0.65 -12.01 18.31
C PRO A 43 -1.46 -10.94 17.56
N LYS A 44 -1.46 -10.99 16.23
CA LYS A 44 -2.19 -10.04 15.36
C LYS A 44 -3.65 -10.41 15.14
N LYS A 45 -4.10 -11.55 15.64
CA LYS A 45 -5.48 -12.03 15.47
C LYS A 45 -6.08 -12.23 16.84
N PHE A 46 -7.05 -11.40 17.20
CA PHE A 46 -7.86 -11.60 18.38
C PHE A 46 -9.21 -12.18 17.96
N ARG A 47 -9.54 -13.34 18.51
CA ARG A 47 -10.79 -14.04 18.24
C ARG A 47 -11.62 -14.08 19.52
N SER A 48 -12.66 -13.27 19.58
CA SER A 48 -13.72 -13.37 20.57
C SER A 48 -14.85 -14.26 20.06
N ARG A 49 -15.77 -14.68 20.95
CA ARG A 49 -16.93 -15.53 20.63
C ARG A 49 -17.79 -14.98 19.49
N ARG A 50 -17.85 -13.65 19.32
CA ARG A 50 -18.71 -12.98 18.31
C ARG A 50 -17.92 -12.16 17.27
N LYS A 51 -16.61 -11.97 17.43
CA LYS A 51 -15.81 -11.10 16.54
C LYS A 51 -14.42 -11.67 16.31
N LYS A 52 -13.95 -11.63 15.07
CA LYS A 52 -12.56 -11.88 14.69
C LYS A 52 -11.96 -10.54 14.27
N ILE A 53 -10.96 -10.08 14.99
CA ILE A 53 -10.27 -8.82 14.74
C ILE A 53 -8.84 -9.17 14.31
N VAL A 54 -8.41 -8.58 13.20
CA VAL A 54 -7.02 -8.67 12.73
C VAL A 54 -6.42 -7.28 12.91
N PHE A 55 -5.35 -7.18 13.68
CA PHE A 55 -4.69 -5.91 14.05
C PHE A 55 -3.65 -5.44 13.02
N GLY A 56 -3.30 -6.26 12.04
CA GLY A 56 -2.29 -5.92 11.05
C GLY A 56 -1.82 -7.12 10.25
N PRO A 57 -1.02 -6.90 9.19
CA PRO A 57 -0.38 -7.98 8.46
C PRO A 57 0.64 -8.70 9.36
N THR A 58 0.89 -9.98 9.08
CA THR A 58 1.88 -10.80 9.82
C THR A 58 3.31 -10.47 9.43
N GLN A 59 3.51 -10.00 8.20
CA GLN A 59 4.81 -9.58 7.68
C GLN A 59 4.82 -8.06 7.48
N PRO A 60 5.96 -7.40 7.71
CA PRO A 60 6.11 -5.98 7.40
C PRO A 60 5.99 -5.78 5.87
N PRO A 61 5.39 -4.67 5.43
CA PRO A 61 5.31 -4.37 4.00
C PRO A 61 6.64 -3.88 3.44
N ASP A 62 6.90 -4.16 2.17
CA ASP A 62 8.11 -3.68 1.48
C ASP A 62 8.08 -2.18 1.20
N CYS A 63 6.90 -1.57 1.16
CA CYS A 63 6.70 -0.15 0.95
C CYS A 63 5.41 0.32 1.62
N LEU A 64 5.44 1.53 2.20
CA LEU A 64 4.31 2.15 2.87
C LEU A 64 3.81 3.36 2.06
N VAL A 65 2.51 3.42 1.80
CA VAL A 65 1.83 4.57 1.19
C VAL A 65 0.85 5.17 2.19
N VAL A 66 1.10 6.39 2.64
CA VAL A 66 0.31 7.09 3.67
C VAL A 66 -0.42 8.28 3.06
N PHE A 67 -1.76 8.24 3.09
CA PHE A 67 -2.58 9.32 2.57
C PHE A 67 -2.73 10.49 3.55
N ASP A 68 -2.81 10.21 4.85
CA ASP A 68 -2.99 11.20 5.92
C ASP A 68 -1.81 11.08 6.90
N SER A 69 -0.90 12.05 6.86
CA SER A 69 0.35 12.04 7.62
C SER A 69 0.24 12.75 8.98
N GLU A 70 -0.70 13.68 9.14
CA GLU A 70 -0.86 14.47 10.37
C GLU A 70 -1.31 13.58 11.55
N ARG A 71 -2.30 12.71 11.31
CA ARG A 71 -2.89 11.86 12.36
C ARG A 71 -2.11 10.57 12.67
N LYS A 72 -1.08 10.21 11.89
CA LYS A 72 -0.40 8.90 11.98
C LYS A 72 1.14 8.98 12.02
N SER A 73 1.64 9.81 12.92
CA SER A 73 3.06 9.84 13.32
C SER A 73 3.65 8.47 13.65
N SER A 74 2.93 7.61 14.38
CA SER A 74 3.44 6.31 14.83
C SER A 74 3.84 5.39 13.67
N VAL A 75 3.03 5.34 12.61
CA VAL A 75 3.33 4.47 11.45
C VAL A 75 4.55 4.97 10.70
N ILE A 76 4.69 6.30 10.57
CA ILE A 76 5.87 6.93 9.96
C ILE A 76 7.13 6.61 10.77
N LEU A 77 7.06 6.80 12.10
CA LEU A 77 8.17 6.53 13.01
C LEU A 77 8.60 5.06 13.01
N GLU A 78 7.64 4.14 13.00
CA GLU A 78 7.91 2.71 12.98
C GLU A 78 8.45 2.24 11.63
N ALA A 79 7.88 2.71 10.52
CA ALA A 79 8.38 2.40 9.18
C ALA A 79 9.81 2.92 9.00
N HIS A 80 10.09 4.14 9.47
CA HIS A 80 11.42 4.71 9.46
C HIS A 80 12.42 3.88 10.29
N ARG A 81 12.01 3.42 11.48
CA ARG A 81 12.83 2.50 12.31
C ARG A 81 13.13 1.18 11.61
N LEU A 82 12.16 0.64 10.86
CA LEU A 82 12.30 -0.59 10.10
C LEU A 82 12.97 -0.40 8.74
N GLN A 83 13.40 0.82 8.40
CA GLN A 83 13.97 1.16 7.09
C GLN A 83 13.04 0.82 5.91
N ILE A 84 11.72 0.88 6.14
CA ILE A 84 10.72 0.70 5.09
C ILE A 84 10.53 2.04 4.36
N PRO A 85 10.62 2.08 3.02
CA PRO A 85 10.41 3.32 2.28
C PRO A 85 8.98 3.81 2.42
N ILE A 86 8.84 5.12 2.64
CA ILE A 86 7.57 5.79 2.89
C ILE A 86 7.26 6.74 1.75
N VAL A 87 6.12 6.53 1.10
CA VAL A 87 5.47 7.47 0.18
C VAL A 87 4.34 8.14 0.94
N SER A 88 4.31 9.46 1.00
CA SER A 88 3.25 10.15 1.76
C SER A 88 2.81 11.45 1.11
N LEU A 89 1.50 11.74 1.20
CA LEU A 89 0.96 13.06 0.87
C LEU A 89 1.39 14.06 1.95
N VAL A 90 1.95 15.18 1.48
CA VAL A 90 2.54 16.23 2.31
C VAL A 90 1.81 17.53 2.02
N ASP A 91 1.32 18.17 3.07
CA ASP A 91 0.78 19.53 3.03
C ASP A 91 1.67 20.49 3.83
N SER A 92 1.44 21.79 3.71
CA SER A 92 2.18 22.84 4.44
C SER A 92 2.12 22.67 5.95
N ASP A 93 1.04 22.05 6.44
CA ASP A 93 0.75 21.92 7.87
C ASP A 93 1.52 20.76 8.52
N MET A 94 2.21 19.92 7.73
CA MET A 94 2.92 18.77 8.28
C MET A 94 4.16 19.19 9.10
N PRO A 95 4.32 18.68 10.34
CA PRO A 95 5.51 18.95 11.14
C PRO A 95 6.80 18.47 10.47
N ILE A 96 7.84 19.30 10.53
CA ILE A 96 9.16 19.02 9.93
C ILE A 96 9.76 17.69 10.41
N GLU A 97 9.45 17.29 11.64
CA GLU A 97 9.90 16.04 12.23
C GLU A 97 9.46 14.80 11.43
N TYR A 98 8.23 14.81 10.91
CA TYR A 98 7.68 13.69 10.12
C TYR A 98 8.08 13.81 8.66
N TYR A 99 8.11 15.04 8.14
CA TYR A 99 8.59 15.32 6.78
C TYR A 99 9.97 14.71 6.52
N ASN A 100 10.93 14.92 7.43
CA ASN A 100 12.30 14.42 7.30
C ASN A 100 12.43 12.89 7.30
N LYS A 101 11.39 12.15 7.72
CA LYS A 101 11.39 10.69 7.78
C LYS A 101 10.75 10.04 6.54
N ILE A 102 10.10 10.84 5.68
CA ILE A 102 9.42 10.35 4.47
C ILE A 102 10.44 10.26 3.34
N THR A 103 10.49 9.10 2.68
CA THR A 103 11.42 8.83 1.57
C THR A 103 10.98 9.53 0.29
N TYR A 104 9.69 9.51 0.00
CA TYR A 104 9.10 10.06 -1.21
C TYR A 104 7.90 10.96 -0.86
N PRO A 105 8.16 12.24 -0.51
CA PRO A 105 7.10 13.19 -0.20
C PRO A 105 6.38 13.62 -1.48
N ILE A 106 5.05 13.58 -1.46
CA ILE A 106 4.19 14.06 -2.55
C ILE A 106 3.52 15.36 -2.07
N PRO A 107 4.01 16.54 -2.51
CA PRO A 107 3.39 17.81 -2.14
C PRO A 107 1.98 17.87 -2.73
N CYS A 108 0.99 18.09 -1.87
CA CYS A 108 -0.40 17.92 -2.22
C CYS A 108 -1.29 18.78 -1.32
N ASN A 109 -2.31 19.41 -1.92
CA ASN A 109 -3.46 19.92 -1.18
C ASN A 109 -4.42 18.76 -0.91
N SER A 110 -4.69 18.44 0.36
CA SER A 110 -5.45 17.27 0.82
C SER A 110 -6.97 17.31 0.52
N SER A 111 -7.34 17.77 -0.68
CA SER A 111 -8.71 17.76 -1.19
C SER A 111 -9.16 16.36 -1.62
N VAL A 112 -10.46 16.08 -1.49
CA VAL A 112 -11.06 14.81 -1.95
C VAL A 112 -10.84 14.59 -3.46
N GLN A 113 -10.89 15.66 -4.25
CA GLN A 113 -10.67 15.62 -5.69
C GLN A 113 -9.25 15.18 -6.04
N PHE A 114 -8.24 15.70 -5.33
CA PHE A 114 -6.86 15.29 -5.55
C PHE A 114 -6.66 13.81 -5.21
N VAL A 115 -7.13 13.37 -4.04
CA VAL A 115 -6.98 11.97 -3.61
C VAL A 115 -7.66 11.02 -4.59
N TYR A 116 -8.84 11.39 -5.10
CA TYR A 116 -9.52 10.65 -6.16
C TYR A 116 -8.66 10.53 -7.43
N LEU A 117 -8.12 11.65 -7.92
CA LEU A 117 -7.25 11.67 -9.09
C LEU A 117 -5.99 10.82 -8.88
N PHE A 118 -5.35 10.97 -7.72
CA PHE A 118 -4.13 10.26 -7.35
C PHE A 118 -4.35 8.75 -7.27
N CYS A 119 -5.38 8.29 -6.55
CA CYS A 119 -5.76 6.87 -6.50
C CYS A 119 -6.09 6.29 -7.88
N ASN A 120 -6.77 7.08 -8.73
CA ASN A 120 -7.05 6.69 -10.10
C ASN A 120 -5.79 6.56 -10.95
N LEU A 121 -4.84 7.48 -10.78
CA LEU A 121 -3.55 7.42 -11.47
C LEU A 121 -2.78 6.16 -11.07
N ILE A 122 -2.64 5.89 -9.76
CA ILE A 122 -2.01 4.66 -9.24
C ILE A 122 -2.68 3.42 -9.82
N THR A 123 -4.02 3.40 -9.82
CA THR A 123 -4.78 2.26 -10.35
C THR A 123 -4.46 2.04 -11.82
N LYS A 124 -4.47 3.11 -12.64
CA LYS A 124 -4.19 3.01 -14.08
C LYS A 124 -2.75 2.58 -14.34
N THR A 125 -1.77 3.16 -13.66
CA THR A 125 -0.36 2.81 -13.85
C THR A 125 -0.09 1.37 -13.43
N PHE A 126 -0.65 0.92 -12.31
CA PHE A 126 -0.51 -0.46 -11.87
C PHE A 126 -1.14 -1.45 -12.86
N MET A 127 -2.34 -1.16 -13.37
CA MET A 127 -3.01 -1.99 -14.37
C MET A 127 -2.25 -2.05 -15.70
N LEU A 128 -1.71 -0.91 -16.16
CA LEU A 128 -0.88 -0.85 -17.35
C LEU A 128 0.39 -1.69 -17.18
N GLN A 129 1.05 -1.58 -16.03
CA GLN A 129 2.25 -2.35 -15.74
C GLN A 129 1.97 -3.84 -15.65
N GLN A 130 0.87 -4.26 -15.01
CA GLN A 130 0.47 -5.67 -14.96
C GLN A 130 0.24 -6.26 -16.36
N LYS A 131 -0.40 -5.51 -17.26
CA LYS A 131 -0.59 -5.93 -18.66
C LYS A 131 0.75 -6.06 -19.37
N LYS A 132 1.67 -5.11 -19.16
CA LYS A 132 3.01 -5.15 -19.75
C LYS A 132 3.82 -6.34 -19.23
N SER A 133 3.85 -6.58 -17.92
CA SER A 133 4.53 -7.75 -17.34
C SER A 133 3.89 -9.08 -17.74
N GLY A 134 2.58 -9.11 -18.00
CA GLY A 134 1.89 -10.27 -18.56
C GLY A 134 2.26 -10.53 -20.03
N ALA A 135 2.43 -9.46 -20.82
CA ALA A 135 2.93 -9.55 -22.19
C ALA A 135 4.41 -9.97 -22.24
N ASP A 136 5.25 -9.42 -21.35
CA ASP A 136 6.67 -9.79 -21.23
C ASP A 136 6.82 -11.26 -20.79
N SER A 137 5.96 -11.76 -19.89
CA SER A 137 5.94 -13.18 -19.49
C SER A 137 5.55 -14.11 -20.65
N ALA A 138 4.59 -13.71 -21.49
CA ALA A 138 4.17 -14.47 -22.67
C ALA A 138 5.21 -14.44 -23.81
N GLU A 139 5.91 -13.32 -23.98
CA GLU A 139 7.03 -13.22 -24.93
C GLU A 139 8.24 -14.04 -24.47
N ILE A 140 8.53 -14.11 -23.16
CA ILE A 140 9.59 -14.98 -22.61
C ILE A 140 9.23 -16.46 -22.83
N GLU A 141 7.97 -16.86 -22.61
CA GLU A 141 7.53 -18.23 -22.89
C GLU A 141 7.65 -18.59 -24.38
N THR A 142 7.30 -17.67 -25.27
CA THR A 142 7.45 -17.87 -26.74
C THR A 142 8.92 -17.94 -27.16
N ARG A 143 9.81 -17.17 -26.50
CA ARG A 143 11.27 -17.21 -26.74
C ARG A 143 11.92 -18.48 -26.18
N CYS A 144 11.47 -18.98 -25.04
CA CYS A 144 12.01 -20.20 -24.43
C CYS A 144 11.54 -21.48 -25.15
N VAL A 145 10.31 -21.51 -25.69
CA VAL A 145 9.82 -22.64 -26.49
C VAL A 145 10.52 -22.72 -27.86
N GLY A 146 10.95 -21.59 -28.43
CA GLY A 146 11.68 -21.54 -29.70
C GLY A 146 13.13 -22.04 -29.66
N VAL A 147 13.71 -22.32 -28.49
CA VAL A 147 15.12 -22.75 -28.35
C VAL A 147 15.28 -24.28 -28.21
N PHE A 148 14.21 -25.03 -27.92
CA PHE A 148 14.27 -26.48 -27.67
C PHE A 148 13.80 -27.37 -28.84
N GLY A 149 13.82 -26.85 -30.07
CA GLY A 149 13.18 -27.50 -31.21
C GLY A 149 14.01 -27.71 -32.46
N VAL A 150 15.32 -28.02 -32.40
CA VAL A 150 15.99 -28.75 -33.50
C VAL A 150 17.19 -29.52 -32.96
N HIS A 151 17.09 -30.85 -32.89
CA HIS A 151 18.14 -31.81 -33.28
C HIS A 151 17.51 -33.21 -33.31
N GLN A 152 17.14 -33.63 -34.53
CA GLN A 152 17.18 -35.04 -34.93
C GLN A 152 18.63 -35.46 -35.11
#